data_AF-A0A9W7LFS5-F1
#
_entry.id   AF-A0A9W7LFS5-F1
#
_cell.length_a   1.000
_cell.length_b   1.000
_cell.length_c   1.000
_cell.angle_alpha   90.00
_cell.angle_beta   90.00
_cell.angle_gamma   90.00
#
_symmetry.space_group_name_H-M   'P 1'
#
loop_
_entity.id
_entity.type
_entity.pdbx_description
1 polymer ?
#
loop_
_entity_poly.entity_id
_entity_poly.type
_entity_poly.pdbx_seq_one_letter_code
_entity_poly.pdbx_strand_id
1 'polypeptide(L)'
;MPPRAPSPIDGISSMDPILEALLEYFDSNEIKRTFRDFYSSYGAAFSNDDKDDKEYSHRTYEAFVYYEGLFAKEMESFCKKEGVTEEAVVEALHLGLRGKGGELKDDEGECQAVDEHGDDIRGLVSNLLAALDFSSFAQRMEKEEKKNKRAMEDAEMLGL
;
A
#
# COMPACT_ATOMS: atom_id res chain seq x y z
N MET A 1 54.19 0.64 -12.96
CA MET A 1 52.73 0.87 -12.81
C MET A 1 52.40 0.74 -11.33
N PRO A 2 51.83 1.76 -10.67
CA PRO A 2 51.35 1.60 -9.31
C PRO A 2 50.07 0.72 -9.30
N PRO A 3 49.82 -0.06 -8.23
CA PRO A 3 48.60 -0.83 -8.09
C PRO A 3 47.40 0.12 -8.00
N ARG A 4 46.38 -0.18 -8.81
CA ARG A 4 45.10 0.54 -8.87
C ARG A 4 44.45 0.47 -7.48
N ALA A 5 44.03 1.62 -6.95
CA ALA A 5 43.27 1.70 -5.71
C ALA A 5 42.03 0.79 -5.77
N PRO A 6 41.60 0.16 -4.66
CA PRO A 6 40.34 -0.54 -4.61
C PRO A 6 39.21 0.43 -4.93
N SER A 7 38.37 0.07 -5.90
CA SER A 7 37.14 0.81 -6.21
C SER A 7 36.28 0.94 -4.96
N PRO A 8 35.61 2.09 -4.73
CA PRO A 8 34.70 2.22 -3.60
C PRO A 8 33.55 1.24 -3.76
N ILE A 9 33.49 0.29 -2.82
CA ILE A 9 32.34 -0.44 -2.29
C ILE A 9 31.14 -0.46 -3.24
N ASP A 10 30.84 -1.67 -3.76
CA ASP A 10 29.53 -2.01 -4.30
C ASP A 10 28.45 -1.42 -3.39
N GLY A 11 27.80 -0.38 -3.90
CA GLY A 11 26.63 0.23 -3.27
C GLY A 11 25.51 -0.79 -3.30
N ILE A 12 25.50 -1.68 -2.32
CA ILE A 12 24.29 -2.40 -1.95
C ILE A 12 23.36 -1.28 -1.48
N SER A 13 22.52 -0.81 -2.38
CA SER A 13 21.32 -0.05 -2.05
C SER A 13 20.37 -1.01 -1.34
N SER A 14 20.78 -1.51 -0.16
CA SER A 14 19.95 -2.38 0.65
C SER A 14 18.82 -1.52 1.18
N MET A 15 17.61 -1.94 0.87
CA MET A 15 16.41 -1.43 1.48
C MET A 15 16.57 -1.43 3.01
N ASP A 16 16.00 -0.43 3.68
CA ASP A 16 16.00 -0.40 5.14
C ASP A 16 15.37 -1.72 5.65
N PRO A 17 16.05 -2.47 6.54
CA PRO A 17 15.55 -3.77 6.99
C PRO A 17 14.21 -3.68 7.71
N ILE A 18 13.89 -2.53 8.33
CA ILE A 18 12.56 -2.29 8.92
C ILE A 18 11.52 -2.19 7.82
N LEU A 19 11.85 -1.50 6.72
CA LEU A 19 10.94 -1.34 5.59
C LEU A 19 10.73 -2.67 4.85
N GLU A 20 11.77 -3.48 4.67
CA GLU A 20 11.68 -4.82 4.10
C GLU A 20 10.77 -5.72 4.96
N ALA A 21 11.01 -5.76 6.28
CA ALA A 21 10.17 -6.51 7.22
C ALA A 21 8.71 -6.02 7.22
N LEU A 22 8.50 -4.70 7.08
CA LEU A 22 7.16 -4.10 7.00
C LEU A 22 6.43 -4.51 5.72
N LEU A 23 7.13 -4.50 4.57
CA LEU A 23 6.55 -4.99 3.33
C LEU A 23 6.18 -6.46 3.44
N GLU A 24 7.07 -7.31 3.93
CA GLU A 24 6.80 -8.74 4.13
C GLU A 24 5.62 -8.97 5.07
N TYR A 25 5.51 -8.17 6.14
CA TYR A 25 4.38 -8.25 7.07
C TYR A 25 3.05 -7.96 6.36
N PHE A 26 2.98 -6.85 5.63
CA PHE A 26 1.77 -6.48 4.88
C PHE A 26 1.50 -7.37 3.66
N ASP A 27 2.53 -8.05 3.14
CA ASP A 27 2.41 -9.03 2.07
C ASP A 27 1.97 -10.42 2.57
N SER A 28 2.01 -10.64 3.89
CA SER A 28 1.61 -11.92 4.49
C SER A 28 0.14 -12.27 4.20
N ASN A 29 -0.13 -13.56 4.04
CA ASN A 29 -1.48 -14.07 3.74
C ASN A 29 -2.52 -13.70 4.80
N GLU A 30 -2.08 -13.58 6.06
CA GLU A 30 -2.95 -13.18 7.17
C GLU A 30 -3.41 -11.73 7.00
N ILE A 31 -2.47 -10.80 6.80
CA ILE A 31 -2.78 -9.39 6.61
C ILE A 31 -3.56 -9.15 5.32
N LYS A 32 -3.15 -9.79 4.21
CA LYS A 32 -3.92 -9.75 2.95
C LYS A 32 -5.36 -10.25 3.14
N ARG A 33 -5.57 -11.32 3.90
CA ARG A 33 -6.92 -11.82 4.20
C ARG A 33 -7.71 -10.79 5.01
N THR A 34 -7.12 -10.22 6.06
CA THR A 34 -7.76 -9.20 6.90
C THR A 34 -8.27 -8.02 6.08
N PHE A 35 -7.43 -7.44 5.21
CA PHE A 35 -7.84 -6.34 4.35
C PHE A 35 -8.84 -6.76 3.26
N ARG A 36 -8.69 -7.96 2.67
CA ARG A 36 -9.68 -8.49 1.72
C ARG A 36 -11.06 -8.68 2.34
N ASP A 37 -11.11 -9.21 3.57
CA ASP A 37 -12.37 -9.45 4.28
C ASP A 37 -13.05 -8.13 4.63
N PHE A 38 -12.27 -7.11 4.98
CA PHE A 38 -12.74 -5.72 5.09
C PHE A 38 -13.34 -5.22 3.77
N TYR A 39 -12.59 -5.28 2.66
CA TYR A 39 -13.08 -4.81 1.35
C TYR A 39 -14.31 -5.58 0.88
N SER A 40 -14.43 -6.86 1.21
CA SER A 40 -15.62 -7.67 0.87
C SER A 40 -16.83 -7.24 1.69
N SER A 41 -16.64 -6.88 2.95
CA SER A 41 -17.72 -6.48 3.87
C SER A 41 -18.24 -5.08 3.62
N TYR A 42 -17.36 -4.16 3.19
CA TYR A 42 -17.67 -2.74 3.02
C TYR A 42 -17.68 -2.28 1.57
N GLY A 43 -17.08 -3.02 0.63
CA GLY A 43 -16.96 -2.63 -0.78
C GLY A 43 -18.31 -2.42 -1.47
N ALA A 44 -19.33 -3.22 -1.11
CA ALA A 44 -20.68 -3.05 -1.66
C ALA A 44 -21.32 -1.69 -1.30
N ALA A 45 -20.92 -1.08 -0.17
CA ALA A 45 -21.39 0.25 0.25
C ALA A 45 -20.73 1.40 -0.53
N PHE A 46 -19.84 1.10 -1.49
CA PHE A 46 -19.21 2.06 -2.39
C PHE A 46 -19.70 1.95 -3.83
N SER A 47 -20.67 1.05 -4.09
CA SER A 47 -21.38 1.03 -5.37
C SER A 47 -21.93 2.42 -5.65
N ASN A 48 -21.63 2.94 -6.84
CA ASN A 48 -21.99 4.27 -7.33
C ASN A 48 -23.49 4.65 -7.16
N ASP A 49 -24.35 3.73 -6.74
CA ASP A 49 -25.75 3.97 -6.41
C ASP A 49 -25.96 4.77 -5.11
N ASP A 50 -24.95 4.81 -4.21
CA ASP A 50 -25.02 5.58 -2.95
C ASP A 50 -24.51 7.04 -3.09
N LYS A 51 -24.19 7.48 -4.31
CA LYS A 51 -23.81 8.89 -4.60
C LYS A 51 -25.02 9.71 -5.00
N ASP A 52 -26.05 9.76 -4.15
CA ASP A 52 -27.04 10.83 -4.26
C ASP A 52 -26.36 12.13 -3.80
N ASP A 53 -26.08 13.00 -4.76
CA ASP A 53 -25.61 14.37 -4.56
C ASP A 53 -24.43 14.57 -3.58
N LYS A 54 -23.25 14.11 -4.00
CA LYS A 54 -21.92 14.60 -3.54
C LYS A 54 -21.52 14.29 -2.08
N GLU A 55 -22.32 13.58 -1.31
CA GLU A 55 -22.00 13.24 0.09
C GLU A 55 -21.92 11.72 0.24
N TYR A 56 -20.85 11.23 0.88
CA TYR A 56 -20.71 9.80 1.14
C TYR A 56 -21.68 9.36 2.24
N SER A 57 -22.19 8.13 2.13
CA SER A 57 -23.12 7.59 3.13
C SER A 57 -22.49 7.53 4.53
N HIS A 58 -23.32 7.56 5.58
CA HIS A 58 -22.85 7.34 6.96
C HIS A 58 -22.05 6.03 7.09
N ARG A 59 -22.46 5.00 6.36
CA ARG A 59 -21.81 3.68 6.31
C ARG A 59 -20.40 3.74 5.70
N THR A 60 -20.17 4.66 4.76
CA THR A 60 -18.84 4.93 4.18
C THR A 60 -17.91 5.55 5.22
N TYR A 61 -18.40 6.48 6.05
CA TYR A 61 -17.63 7.05 7.15
C TYR A 61 -17.34 6.02 8.24
N GLU A 62 -18.31 5.17 8.60
CA GLU A 62 -18.06 4.05 9.53
C GLU A 62 -16.99 3.10 8.99
N ALA A 63 -17.02 2.81 7.67
CA ALA A 63 -15.99 1.99 7.02
C ALA A 63 -14.60 2.63 7.12
N PHE A 64 -14.51 3.96 6.98
CA PHE A 64 -13.25 4.70 7.12
C PHE A 64 -12.69 4.58 8.54
N VAL A 65 -13.50 4.87 9.56
CA VAL A 65 -13.08 4.77 10.97
C VAL A 65 -12.63 3.35 11.30
N TYR A 66 -13.33 2.34 10.77
CA TYR A 66 -12.93 0.95 10.95
C TYR A 66 -11.62 0.63 10.23
N TYR A 67 -11.42 1.13 9.01
CA TYR A 67 -10.17 0.94 8.25
C TYR A 67 -8.97 1.57 8.95
N GLU A 68 -9.13 2.81 9.45
CA GLU A 68 -8.13 3.52 10.25
C GLU A 68 -7.74 2.69 11.47
N GLY A 69 -8.72 2.25 12.26
CA GLY A 69 -8.47 1.43 13.45
C GLY A 69 -7.83 0.08 13.14
N LEU A 70 -8.21 -0.56 12.02
CA LEU A 70 -7.62 -1.80 11.56
C LEU A 70 -6.16 -1.61 11.19
N PHE A 71 -5.84 -0.58 10.39
CA PHE A 71 -4.48 -0.30 9.98
C PHE A 71 -3.60 0.07 11.19
N ALA A 72 -4.09 0.91 12.09
CA ALA A 72 -3.38 1.28 13.32
C ALA A 72 -3.06 0.06 14.19
N LYS A 73 -4.01 -0.87 14.34
CA LYS A 73 -3.81 -2.13 15.09
C LYS A 73 -2.75 -3.01 14.44
N GLU A 74 -2.74 -3.12 13.12
CA GLU A 74 -1.73 -3.92 12.40
C GLU A 74 -0.33 -3.28 12.49
N MET A 75 -0.25 -1.95 12.42
CA MET A 75 1.00 -1.22 12.66
C MET A 75 1.53 -1.42 14.09
N GLU A 76 0.66 -1.35 15.10
CA GLU A 76 1.04 -1.61 16.50
C GLU A 76 1.52 -3.07 16.68
N SER A 77 0.84 -4.01 16.03
CA SER A 77 1.19 -5.44 16.08
C SER A 77 2.54 -5.71 15.43
N PHE A 78 2.81 -5.08 14.27
CA PHE A 78 4.12 -5.10 13.63
C PHE A 78 5.21 -4.53 14.56
N CYS A 79 5.00 -3.34 15.11
CA CYS A 79 5.98 -2.69 16.00
C CYS A 79 6.32 -3.57 17.20
N LYS A 80 5.31 -4.19 17.82
CA LYS A 80 5.50 -5.13 18.94
C LYS A 80 6.26 -6.38 18.53
N LYS A 81 5.97 -6.94 17.35
CA LYS A 81 6.58 -8.16 16.85
C LYS A 81 8.06 -7.97 16.51
N GLU A 82 8.37 -6.88 15.81
CA GLU A 82 9.74 -6.59 15.36
C GLU A 82 10.57 -5.82 16.41
N GLY A 83 9.93 -5.38 17.52
CA GLY A 83 10.61 -4.65 18.59
C GLY A 83 11.07 -3.25 18.16
N VAL A 84 10.35 -2.63 17.24
CA VAL A 84 10.62 -1.29 16.69
C VAL A 84 9.57 -0.29 17.17
N THR A 85 9.92 0.99 17.20
CA THR A 85 8.95 2.06 17.51
C THR A 85 8.27 2.55 16.24
N GLU A 86 7.10 3.18 16.39
CA GLU A 86 6.39 3.81 15.27
C GLU A 86 7.25 4.87 14.57
N GLU A 87 8.04 5.64 15.31
CA GLU A 87 8.95 6.65 14.74
C GLU A 87 10.01 6.02 13.83
N ALA A 88 10.56 4.86 14.21
CA ALA A 88 11.54 4.15 13.40
C ALA A 88 10.92 3.62 12.10
N VAL A 89 9.66 3.18 12.16
CA VAL A 89 8.91 2.77 10.97
C VAL A 89 8.62 3.96 10.05
N VAL A 90 8.22 5.09 10.62
CA VAL A 90 8.02 6.33 9.87
C VAL A 90 9.33 6.78 9.21
N GLU A 91 10.46 6.74 9.92
CA GLU A 91 11.77 7.07 9.37
C GLU A 91 12.16 6.13 8.22
N ALA A 92 11.97 4.82 8.39
CA ALA A 92 12.23 3.82 7.35
C ALA A 92 11.36 4.05 6.10
N LEU A 93 10.08 4.38 6.27
CA LEU A 93 9.18 4.76 5.17
C LEU A 93 9.66 6.04 4.45
N HIS A 94 10.06 7.06 5.20
CA HIS A 94 10.60 8.31 4.63
C HIS A 94 11.90 8.04 3.85
N LEU A 95 12.79 7.21 4.37
CA LEU A 95 14.04 6.83 3.72
C LEU A 95 13.79 5.99 2.46
N GLY A 96 12.87 5.02 2.51
CA GLY A 96 12.49 4.21 1.35
C GLY A 96 11.87 5.03 0.22
N LEU A 97 11.02 6.01 0.56
CA LEU A 97 10.47 6.95 -0.40
C LEU A 97 11.52 7.90 -0.98
N ARG A 98 12.47 8.35 -0.16
CA ARG A 98 13.54 9.28 -0.57
C ARG A 98 14.67 8.60 -1.36
N GLY A 99 14.98 7.33 -1.05
CA GLY A 99 15.94 6.50 -1.78
C GLY A 99 15.49 6.17 -3.20
N LYS A 100 14.18 6.22 -3.47
CA LYS A 100 13.59 6.16 -4.82
C LYS A 100 13.43 7.53 -5.49
N GLY A 101 14.00 8.59 -4.90
CA GLY A 101 14.04 9.95 -5.44
C GLY A 101 14.99 10.15 -6.63
N GLY A 102 15.07 9.17 -7.53
CA GLY A 102 15.47 9.40 -8.91
C GLY A 102 14.22 9.77 -9.71
N GLU A 103 13.98 11.07 -9.89
CA GLU A 103 13.07 11.70 -10.85
C GLU A 103 11.78 10.92 -11.21
N LEU A 104 10.69 11.23 -10.50
CA LEU A 104 9.36 11.16 -11.11
C LEU A 104 9.29 12.26 -12.17
N LYS A 105 9.64 11.90 -13.42
CA LYS A 105 9.35 12.71 -14.61
C LYS A 105 8.45 11.91 -15.53
N ASP A 106 7.22 12.36 -15.62
CA ASP A 106 6.36 12.22 -16.79
C ASP A 106 6.65 13.38 -17.75
N ASP A 107 7.14 13.02 -18.95
CA ASP A 107 6.88 13.64 -20.25
C ASP A 107 7.80 12.91 -21.24
N GLU A 108 7.24 12.13 -22.18
CA GLU A 108 7.94 11.39 -23.26
C GLU A 108 8.54 9.99 -22.96
N GLY A 109 7.92 9.24 -22.04
CA GLY A 109 7.65 7.81 -22.27
C GLY A 109 8.81 6.90 -22.67
N GLU A 110 9.62 6.49 -21.70
CA GLU A 110 9.97 5.08 -21.49
C GLU A 110 10.56 4.91 -20.08
N CYS A 111 9.80 4.25 -19.19
CA CYS A 111 10.27 3.87 -17.85
C CYS A 111 10.58 2.38 -17.86
N GLN A 112 11.85 2.01 -17.85
CA GLN A 112 12.30 0.65 -17.49
C GLN A 112 13.23 0.70 -16.29
N ALA A 113 12.65 0.36 -15.14
CA ALA A 113 13.17 -0.53 -14.09
C ALA A 113 12.29 -0.28 -12.86
N VAL A 114 11.07 -0.83 -12.88
CA VAL A 114 10.32 -1.02 -11.63
C VAL A 114 11.04 -2.17 -10.94
N ASP A 115 11.70 -1.88 -9.82
CA ASP A 115 12.28 -2.90 -8.97
C ASP A 115 11.18 -3.83 -8.45
N GLU A 116 11.52 -5.08 -8.09
CA GLU A 116 10.54 -6.08 -7.60
C GLU A 116 9.72 -5.55 -6.40
N HIS A 117 10.27 -4.62 -5.61
CA HIS A 117 9.62 -3.99 -4.46
C HIS A 117 9.01 -2.59 -4.75
N GLY A 118 9.04 -2.13 -6.00
CA GLY A 118 8.49 -0.84 -6.44
C GLY A 118 7.00 -0.70 -6.23
N ASP A 119 6.28 -1.75 -6.60
CA ASP A 119 4.83 -1.80 -6.47
C ASP A 119 4.41 -2.05 -5.01
N ASP A 120 5.22 -2.76 -4.23
CA ASP A 120 4.93 -3.08 -2.82
C ASP A 120 5.01 -1.85 -1.92
N ILE A 121 6.06 -1.03 -2.04
CA ILE A 121 6.17 0.23 -1.27
C ILE A 121 5.03 1.18 -1.63
N ARG A 122 4.74 1.33 -2.94
CA ARG A 122 3.62 2.17 -3.39
C ARG A 122 2.28 1.65 -2.89
N GLY A 123 2.11 0.33 -2.85
CA GLY A 123 0.95 -0.35 -2.29
C GLY A 123 0.74 -0.06 -0.81
N LEU A 124 1.80 -0.21 -0.02
CA LEU A 124 1.81 0.09 1.42
C LEU A 124 1.55 1.56 1.71
N VAL A 125 2.21 2.48 0.99
CA VAL A 125 1.99 3.93 1.14
C VAL A 125 0.56 4.30 0.78
N SER A 126 -0.01 3.66 -0.25
CA SER A 126 -1.42 3.88 -0.59
C SER A 126 -2.37 3.35 0.48
N ASN A 127 -2.05 2.25 1.19
CA ASN A 127 -2.82 1.80 2.36
C ASN A 127 -2.72 2.82 3.51
N LEU A 128 -1.50 3.29 3.80
CA LEU A 128 -1.26 4.28 4.85
C LEU A 128 -2.03 5.59 4.57
N LEU A 129 -1.98 6.11 3.34
CA LEU A 129 -2.75 7.30 2.95
C LEU A 129 -4.25 7.09 3.10
N ALA A 130 -4.75 5.89 2.76
CA ALA A 130 -6.15 5.55 2.99
C ALA A 130 -6.53 5.42 4.48
N ALA A 131 -5.58 5.21 5.38
CA ALA A 131 -5.85 5.23 6.81
C ALA A 131 -5.85 6.66 7.39
N LEU A 132 -5.09 7.58 6.78
CA LEU A 132 -4.92 8.96 7.26
C LEU A 132 -5.89 9.96 6.64
N ASP A 133 -6.36 9.71 5.43
CA ASP A 133 -7.19 10.64 4.66
C ASP A 133 -8.40 9.94 4.05
N PHE A 134 -9.57 10.48 4.34
CA PHE A 134 -10.84 9.95 3.87
C PHE A 134 -10.97 9.99 2.34
N SER A 135 -10.41 10.99 1.67
CA SER A 135 -10.47 11.08 0.20
C SER A 135 -9.67 9.94 -0.44
N SER A 136 -8.48 9.69 0.09
CA SER A 136 -7.60 8.58 -0.32
C SER A 136 -8.24 7.22 -0.02
N PHE A 137 -8.91 7.09 1.13
CA PHE A 137 -9.70 5.92 1.46
C PHE A 137 -10.81 5.65 0.44
N ALA A 138 -11.63 6.66 0.15
CA ALA A 138 -12.76 6.52 -0.75
C ALA A 138 -12.30 6.15 -2.18
N GLN A 139 -11.25 6.80 -2.69
CA GLN A 139 -10.65 6.45 -3.98
C GLN A 139 -10.17 4.99 -4.02
N ARG A 140 -9.58 4.51 -2.92
CA ARG A 140 -9.12 3.13 -2.81
C ARG A 140 -10.28 2.14 -2.79
N MET A 141 -11.33 2.43 -2.02
CA MET A 141 -12.54 1.61 -1.96
C MET A 141 -13.22 1.49 -3.33
N GLU A 142 -13.34 2.59 -4.08
CA GLU A 142 -13.86 2.56 -5.45
C GLU A 142 -13.00 1.70 -6.39
N LYS A 143 -11.66 1.75 -6.23
CA LYS A 143 -10.74 0.95 -7.04
C LYS A 143 -10.89 -0.54 -6.73
N GLU A 144 -10.98 -0.91 -5.46
CA GLU A 144 -11.17 -2.30 -5.05
C GLU A 144 -12.55 -2.84 -5.44
N GLU A 145 -13.60 -2.03 -5.34
CA GLU A 145 -14.93 -2.40 -5.81
C GLU A 145 -14.95 -2.66 -7.33
N LYS A 146 -14.32 -1.78 -8.14
CA LYS A 146 -14.19 -1.99 -9.59
C LYS A 146 -13.41 -3.26 -9.92
N LYS A 147 -12.35 -3.58 -9.16
CA LYS A 147 -11.61 -4.83 -9.33
C LYS A 147 -12.48 -6.05 -9.01
N ASN A 148 -13.25 -6.00 -7.92
CA ASN A 148 -14.14 -7.09 -7.53
C ASN A 148 -15.27 -7.30 -8.56
N LYS A 149 -15.86 -6.22 -9.07
CA LYS A 149 -16.88 -6.30 -10.14
C LYS A 149 -16.32 -6.96 -11.40
N ARG A 150 -15.13 -6.56 -11.85
CA ARG A 150 -14.45 -7.20 -13.00
C ARG A 150 -14.12 -8.66 -12.74
N ALA A 151 -13.64 -9.00 -11.55
CA ALA A 151 -13.33 -10.39 -11.20
C ALA A 151 -14.59 -11.27 -11.17
N MET A 152 -15.74 -10.73 -10.76
CA MET A 152 -17.03 -11.43 -10.85
C MET A 152 -17.48 -11.59 -12.31
N GLU A 153 -17.42 -10.54 -13.13
CA GLU A 153 -17.74 -10.61 -14.57
C GLU A 153 -16.85 -11.63 -15.30
N ASP A 154 -15.55 -11.66 -15.00
CA ASP A 154 -14.60 -12.63 -15.56
C ASP A 154 -14.93 -14.07 -15.10
N ALA A 155 -15.29 -14.27 -13.83
CA ALA A 155 -15.70 -15.57 -13.32
C ALA A 155 -17.00 -16.07 -14.01
N GLU A 156 -17.97 -15.17 -14.21
CA GLU A 156 -19.21 -15.46 -14.95
C GLU A 156 -18.93 -15.80 -16.41
N MET A 157 -18.04 -15.06 -17.09
CA MET A 157 -17.63 -15.36 -18.47
C MET A 157 -16.90 -16.70 -18.60
N LEU A 158 -16.18 -17.13 -17.56
CA LEU A 158 -15.48 -18.41 -17.50
C LEU A 158 -16.38 -19.57 -17.03
N GLY A 159 -17.64 -19.30 -16.64
CA GLY A 159 -18.60 -20.30 -16.18
C GLY A 159 -18.21 -20.98 -14.86
N LEU A 160 -17.49 -20.25 -14.00
CA LEU A 160 -17.02 -20.70 -12.68
C LEU A 160 -18.04 -20.41 -11.57
#